data_AF-A0A3M1ZW47-F1
#
_entry.id   AF-A0A3M1ZW47-F1
#
_cell.length_a   1.000
_cell.length_b   1.000
_cell.length_c   1.000
_cell.angle_alpha   90.00
_cell.angle_beta   90.00
_cell.angle_gamma   90.00
#
_symmetry.space_group_name_H-M   'P 1'
#
loop_
_entity.id
_entity.type
_entity.pdbx_description
1 polymer ?
#
loop_
_entity_poly.entity_id
_entity_poly.type
_entity_poly.pdbx_seq_one_letter_code
_entity_poly.pdbx_strand_id
1 'polypeptide(L)'
;MTKAIKIALPILTPILSIIFFIPLLASAAQTNVVISEIAWMGTAVSYNHEWIELYNPTSTSIDLTGWQLSAADGTPDISLSGTIPPKGYFLLERTSDNTIPNVPADIIYSGSLNNTGENLFLKNQSGITVDQINASTGWPSGYSTSTARIPMKRIDPAGDGSQPDNWTYSPKCGTPTTSGGITYSCTPTVTAVSQPFQYEIYFNPLITATTTTTVPTQMESRLVQTINNAQTSIDIALYGINRQSIIDALIAAHNRGISVRIVGDNDAAANDYAATYQTLTAAGIPLVTDNSPDIHHNKFMVVDGRILWTGSTNFTDTGLT
;
A
#
# COMPACT_ATOMS: atom_id res chain seq x y z
N MET A 1 -77.91 4.86 -35.45
CA MET A 1 -76.78 5.42 -36.22
C MET A 1 -75.52 5.24 -35.40
N THR A 2 -74.79 4.15 -35.64
CA THR A 2 -73.61 3.76 -34.88
C THR A 2 -72.38 4.25 -35.63
N LYS A 3 -71.72 5.31 -35.14
CA LYS A 3 -70.44 5.79 -35.69
C LYS A 3 -69.29 5.24 -34.85
N ALA A 4 -68.50 4.36 -35.44
CA ALA A 4 -67.25 3.86 -34.89
C ALA A 4 -66.12 4.89 -35.12
N ILE A 5 -65.32 5.16 -34.09
CA ILE A 5 -64.07 5.94 -34.18
C ILE A 5 -62.90 4.96 -34.07
N LYS A 6 -62.08 4.90 -35.12
CA LYS A 6 -60.82 4.13 -35.18
C LYS A 6 -59.72 4.91 -34.44
N ILE A 7 -59.03 4.24 -33.52
CA ILE A 7 -57.78 4.73 -32.91
C ILE A 7 -56.63 3.99 -33.58
N ALA A 8 -55.68 4.72 -34.17
CA ALA A 8 -54.45 4.19 -34.73
C ALA A 8 -53.35 4.19 -33.65
N LEU A 9 -52.74 3.03 -33.41
CA LEU A 9 -51.55 2.88 -32.54
C LEU A 9 -50.27 3.12 -33.35
N PRO A 10 -49.26 3.83 -32.83
CA PRO A 10 -48.00 4.03 -33.54
C PRO A 10 -47.13 2.76 -33.49
N ILE A 11 -46.47 2.47 -34.62
CA ILE A 11 -45.58 1.33 -34.82
C ILE A 11 -44.24 1.62 -34.11
N LEU A 12 -43.85 0.77 -33.16
CA LEU A 12 -42.53 0.76 -32.54
C LEU A 12 -41.49 0.22 -33.54
N THR A 13 -40.48 1.00 -33.87
CA THR A 13 -39.29 0.53 -34.61
C THR A 13 -38.33 -0.18 -33.65
N PRO A 14 -37.85 -1.40 -33.95
CA PRO A 14 -36.92 -2.10 -33.08
C PRO A 14 -35.51 -1.49 -33.21
N ILE A 15 -34.94 -1.05 -32.09
CA ILE A 15 -33.53 -0.65 -32.01
C ILE A 15 -32.69 -1.93 -31.97
N LEU A 16 -31.92 -2.15 -33.04
CA LEU A 16 -30.96 -3.24 -33.16
C LEU A 16 -29.82 -3.00 -32.16
N SER A 17 -29.86 -3.68 -31.02
CA SER A 17 -28.78 -3.62 -30.02
C SER A 17 -27.60 -4.44 -30.52
N ILE A 18 -26.53 -3.76 -30.95
CA ILE A 18 -25.25 -4.38 -31.28
C ILE A 18 -24.59 -4.79 -29.96
N ILE A 19 -24.64 -6.08 -29.63
CA ILE A 19 -23.88 -6.67 -28.53
C ILE A 19 -22.41 -6.69 -28.96
N PHE A 20 -21.61 -5.75 -28.44
CA PHE A 20 -20.16 -5.85 -28.52
C PHE A 20 -19.69 -6.99 -27.63
N PHE A 21 -19.32 -8.12 -28.24
CA PHE A 21 -18.57 -9.18 -27.59
C PHE A 21 -17.15 -8.64 -27.33
N ILE A 22 -16.90 -8.11 -26.14
CA ILE A 22 -15.53 -7.91 -25.67
C ILE A 22 -15.02 -9.32 -25.35
N PRO A 23 -14.03 -9.87 -26.07
CA PRO A 23 -13.44 -11.14 -25.66
C PRO A 23 -12.81 -10.93 -24.29
N LEU A 24 -13.35 -11.62 -23.28
CA LEU A 24 -12.67 -11.79 -22.02
C LEU A 24 -11.39 -12.54 -22.35
N LEU A 25 -10.24 -11.86 -22.32
CA LEU A 25 -8.95 -12.53 -22.39
C LEU A 25 -8.88 -13.43 -21.16
N ALA A 26 -9.13 -14.72 -21.35
CA ALA A 26 -8.81 -15.72 -20.34
C ALA A 26 -7.29 -15.69 -20.16
N SER A 27 -6.83 -15.27 -18.99
CA SER A 27 -5.44 -15.50 -18.60
C SER A 27 -5.15 -16.99 -18.73
N ALA A 28 -4.04 -17.35 -19.39
CA ALA A 28 -3.64 -18.74 -19.49
C ALA A 28 -3.49 -19.30 -18.07
N ALA A 29 -4.23 -20.36 -17.75
CA ALA A 29 -4.10 -20.99 -16.44
C ALA A 29 -2.64 -21.44 -16.28
N GLN A 30 -1.96 -20.94 -15.26
CA GLN A 30 -0.57 -21.29 -15.04
C GLN A 30 -0.47 -22.78 -14.72
N THR A 31 0.33 -23.51 -15.50
CA THR A 31 0.39 -24.97 -15.45
C THR A 31 1.61 -25.52 -14.71
N ASN A 32 2.53 -24.66 -14.27
CA ASN A 32 3.83 -25.08 -13.77
C ASN A 32 4.13 -24.46 -12.39
N VAL A 33 5.07 -25.09 -11.68
CA VAL A 33 5.67 -24.56 -10.44
C VAL A 33 6.45 -23.29 -10.76
N VAL A 34 6.40 -22.33 -9.83
CA VAL A 34 7.10 -21.04 -9.92
C VAL A 34 7.96 -20.81 -8.69
N ILE A 35 8.98 -19.97 -8.82
CA ILE A 35 9.74 -19.41 -7.71
C ILE A 35 8.93 -18.28 -7.09
N SER A 36 8.48 -18.47 -5.85
CA SER A 36 7.59 -17.52 -5.15
C SER A 36 8.34 -16.56 -4.23
N GLU A 37 9.40 -17.01 -3.56
CA GLU A 37 10.17 -16.18 -2.62
C GLU A 37 11.67 -16.51 -2.65
N ILE A 38 12.53 -15.51 -2.41
CA ILE A 38 13.98 -15.66 -2.32
C ILE A 38 14.56 -14.79 -1.20
N ALA A 39 15.29 -15.42 -0.28
CA ALA A 39 16.09 -14.76 0.75
C ALA A 39 17.58 -14.75 0.41
N TRP A 40 17.95 -13.98 -0.62
CA TRP A 40 19.31 -13.87 -1.17
C TRP A 40 20.34 -13.21 -0.24
N MET A 41 19.91 -12.67 0.90
CA MET A 41 20.78 -12.05 1.92
C MET A 41 20.81 -12.82 3.23
N GLY A 42 20.08 -13.93 3.31
CA GLY A 42 19.86 -14.68 4.53
C GLY A 42 18.85 -14.05 5.49
N THR A 43 18.97 -14.36 6.79
CA THR A 43 18.05 -13.90 7.85
C THR A 43 18.75 -12.93 8.80
N ALA A 44 18.00 -12.30 9.72
CA ALA A 44 18.61 -11.47 10.77
C ALA A 44 19.65 -12.24 11.64
N VAL A 45 19.52 -13.56 11.73
CA VAL A 45 20.45 -14.42 12.49
C VAL A 45 21.77 -14.62 11.75
N SER A 46 21.72 -14.86 10.45
CA SER A 46 22.92 -15.19 9.66
C SER A 46 22.71 -14.87 8.18
N TYR A 47 23.75 -14.35 7.54
CA TYR A 47 23.78 -14.14 6.09
C TYR A 47 23.88 -15.45 5.30
N ASN A 48 24.27 -16.56 5.95
CA ASN A 48 24.29 -17.88 5.31
C ASN A 48 22.92 -18.57 5.31
N HIS A 49 21.93 -18.02 6.03
CA HIS A 49 20.58 -18.56 6.11
C HIS A 49 19.75 -18.17 4.88
N GLU A 50 20.28 -18.44 3.70
CA GLU A 50 19.61 -18.20 2.41
C GLU A 50 18.61 -19.32 2.14
N TRP A 51 17.49 -18.97 1.49
CA TRP A 51 16.47 -19.94 1.12
C TRP A 51 15.70 -19.48 -0.11
N ILE A 52 15.08 -20.45 -0.78
CA ILE A 52 14.25 -20.28 -1.96
C ILE A 52 12.95 -21.05 -1.73
N GLU A 53 11.81 -20.46 -2.08
CA GLU A 53 10.52 -21.13 -2.05
C GLU A 53 9.97 -21.32 -3.46
N LEU A 54 9.46 -22.51 -3.71
CA LEU A 54 8.69 -22.83 -4.90
C LEU A 54 7.21 -22.95 -4.54
N TYR A 55 6.34 -22.52 -5.44
CA TYR A 55 4.89 -22.58 -5.30
C TYR A 55 4.25 -23.33 -6.47
N ASN A 56 3.29 -24.20 -6.17
CA ASN A 56 2.46 -24.87 -7.16
C ASN A 56 1.12 -24.14 -7.30
N PRO A 57 0.93 -23.28 -8.31
CA PRO A 57 -0.32 -22.56 -8.54
C PRO A 57 -1.42 -23.45 -9.12
N THR A 58 -1.16 -24.71 -9.46
CA THR A 58 -2.14 -25.57 -10.13
C THR A 58 -3.14 -26.19 -9.14
N SER A 59 -4.16 -26.87 -9.68
CA SER A 59 -5.15 -27.63 -8.91
C SER A 59 -4.75 -29.09 -8.68
N THR A 60 -3.54 -29.50 -9.09
CA THR A 60 -3.03 -30.87 -8.99
C THR A 60 -1.65 -30.89 -8.35
N SER A 61 -1.28 -31.99 -7.70
CA SER A 61 0.08 -32.15 -7.21
C SER A 61 1.09 -32.19 -8.36
N ILE A 62 2.28 -31.64 -8.17
CA ILE A 62 3.39 -31.69 -9.14
C ILE A 62 4.57 -32.42 -8.49
N ASP A 63 5.05 -33.47 -9.16
CA ASP A 63 6.26 -34.20 -8.81
C ASP A 63 7.48 -33.47 -9.38
N LEU A 64 8.43 -33.14 -8.50
CA LEU A 64 9.67 -32.46 -8.82
C LEU A 64 10.82 -33.44 -9.12
N THR A 65 10.59 -34.75 -9.09
CA THR A 65 11.66 -35.74 -9.29
C THR A 65 12.39 -35.51 -10.62
N GLY A 66 13.69 -35.21 -10.51
CA GLY A 66 14.56 -34.94 -11.65
C GLY A 66 14.47 -33.51 -12.20
N TRP A 67 13.71 -32.62 -11.56
CA TRP A 67 13.76 -31.18 -11.84
C TRP A 67 15.05 -30.57 -11.29
N GLN A 68 15.38 -29.37 -11.74
CA GLN A 68 16.59 -28.66 -11.34
C GLN A 68 16.31 -27.18 -11.14
N LEU A 69 16.89 -26.57 -10.09
CA LEU A 69 17.01 -25.13 -9.96
C LEU A 69 18.48 -24.76 -10.11
N SER A 70 18.82 -24.05 -11.19
CA SER A 70 20.21 -23.74 -11.54
C SER A 70 20.42 -22.24 -11.66
N ALA A 71 21.52 -21.76 -11.09
CA ALA A 71 22.03 -20.41 -11.29
C ALA A 71 22.82 -20.27 -12.59
N ALA A 72 22.82 -19.06 -13.15
CA ALA A 72 23.54 -18.74 -14.39
C ALA A 72 25.06 -18.84 -14.27
N ASP A 73 25.62 -18.63 -13.08
CA ASP A 73 27.06 -18.73 -12.80
C ASP A 73 27.50 -20.15 -12.42
N GLY A 74 26.55 -21.10 -12.37
CA GLY A 74 26.78 -22.51 -12.07
C GLY A 74 26.59 -22.89 -10.61
N THR A 75 26.32 -21.96 -9.68
CA THR A 75 26.04 -22.29 -8.29
C THR A 75 25.10 -21.28 -7.61
N PRO A 76 23.97 -21.71 -7.01
CA PRO A 76 23.60 -23.08 -6.73
C PRO A 76 23.10 -23.85 -7.97
N ASP A 77 23.36 -25.15 -7.99
CA ASP A 77 22.77 -26.11 -8.93
C ASP A 77 22.10 -27.23 -8.13
N ILE A 78 20.78 -27.13 -7.99
CA ILE A 78 20.00 -27.90 -7.02
C ILE A 78 19.16 -28.94 -7.77
N SER A 79 19.44 -30.21 -7.51
CA SER A 79 18.56 -31.31 -7.96
C SER A 79 17.32 -31.38 -7.07
N LEU A 80 16.14 -31.34 -7.68
CA LEU A 80 14.86 -31.36 -6.97
C LEU A 80 14.23 -32.76 -7.00
N SER A 81 13.50 -33.08 -5.94
CA SER A 81 12.69 -34.29 -5.82
C SER A 81 11.58 -34.07 -4.78
N GLY A 82 10.59 -34.95 -4.75
CA GLY A 82 9.42 -34.77 -3.89
C GLY A 82 8.23 -34.19 -4.63
N THR A 83 7.19 -33.81 -3.92
CA THR A 83 5.92 -33.42 -4.53
C THR A 83 5.38 -32.17 -3.88
N ILE A 84 4.99 -31.18 -4.68
CA ILE A 84 4.26 -30.01 -4.20
C ILE A 84 2.76 -30.27 -4.38
N PRO A 85 1.95 -30.31 -3.30
CA PRO A 85 0.49 -30.39 -3.39
C PRO A 85 -0.12 -29.24 -4.21
N PRO A 86 -1.38 -29.34 -4.64
CA PRO A 86 -2.10 -28.21 -5.24
C PRO A 86 -2.07 -27.02 -4.29
N LYS A 87 -1.74 -25.83 -4.80
CA LYS A 87 -1.61 -24.61 -3.99
C LYS A 87 -0.60 -24.74 -2.84
N GLY A 88 0.28 -25.75 -2.91
CA GLY A 88 1.31 -26.03 -1.93
C GLY A 88 2.61 -25.31 -2.24
N TYR A 89 3.53 -25.41 -1.28
CA TYR A 89 4.84 -24.77 -1.30
C TYR A 89 5.92 -25.81 -1.07
N PHE A 90 7.14 -25.48 -1.47
CA PHE A 90 8.30 -26.35 -1.35
C PHE A 90 9.54 -25.52 -1.04
N LEU A 91 10.19 -25.84 0.07
CA LEU A 91 11.21 -25.00 0.70
C LEU A 91 12.62 -25.56 0.50
N LEU A 92 13.51 -24.70 0.02
CA LEU A 92 14.91 -25.01 -0.18
C LEU A 92 15.74 -24.16 0.78
N GLU A 93 16.45 -24.78 1.72
CA GLU A 93 17.35 -24.10 2.65
C GLU A 93 18.82 -24.34 2.31
N ARG A 94 19.63 -23.30 2.42
CA ARG A 94 21.07 -23.42 2.23
C ARG A 94 21.73 -24.06 3.45
N THR A 95 22.57 -25.06 3.23
CA THR A 95 23.53 -25.70 4.17
C THR A 95 22.95 -26.45 5.37
N SER A 96 21.82 -26.02 5.94
CA SER A 96 21.22 -26.65 7.11
C SER A 96 19.74 -26.33 7.24
N ASP A 97 19.01 -27.25 7.88
CA ASP A 97 17.56 -27.19 8.17
C ASP A 97 17.25 -26.36 9.43
N ASN A 98 17.90 -25.20 9.52
CA ASN A 98 17.74 -24.27 10.65
C ASN A 98 17.77 -22.80 10.20
N THR A 99 17.76 -22.57 8.88
CA THR A 99 17.63 -21.24 8.31
C THR A 99 16.31 -20.65 8.76
N ILE A 100 15.28 -21.49 8.81
CA ILE A 100 13.93 -21.12 9.17
C ILE A 100 13.52 -21.85 10.47
N PRO A 101 13.34 -21.13 11.59
CA PRO A 101 13.01 -21.78 12.85
C PRO A 101 11.66 -22.51 12.82
N ASN A 102 11.68 -23.81 13.13
CA ASN A 102 10.51 -24.70 13.23
C ASN A 102 9.86 -25.08 11.90
N VAL A 103 10.60 -24.95 10.81
CA VAL A 103 10.10 -25.20 9.46
C VAL A 103 11.10 -26.11 8.78
N PRO A 104 10.75 -27.38 8.54
CA PRO A 104 11.66 -28.27 7.84
C PRO A 104 11.77 -27.85 6.37
N ALA A 105 12.99 -27.74 5.89
CA ALA A 105 13.31 -27.67 4.48
C ALA A 105 12.88 -28.97 3.78
N ASP A 106 12.24 -28.84 2.63
CA ASP A 106 12.01 -29.98 1.75
C ASP A 106 13.32 -30.43 1.08
N ILE A 107 14.23 -29.48 0.81
CA ILE A 107 15.58 -29.74 0.31
C ILE A 107 16.60 -28.85 1.04
N ILE A 108 17.71 -29.46 1.43
CA ILE A 108 18.92 -28.73 1.84
C ILE A 108 19.87 -28.66 0.63
N TYR A 109 20.30 -27.47 0.25
CA TYR A 109 21.20 -27.25 -0.88
C TYR A 109 22.54 -26.62 -0.48
N SER A 110 23.49 -26.63 -1.41
CA SER A 110 24.79 -25.96 -1.30
C SER A 110 25.02 -25.00 -2.47
N GLY A 111 25.90 -24.02 -2.28
CA GLY A 111 26.02 -22.85 -3.16
C GLY A 111 25.38 -21.63 -2.50
N SER A 112 25.97 -20.45 -2.67
CA SER A 112 25.46 -19.18 -2.13
C SER A 112 24.76 -18.40 -3.23
N LEU A 113 23.81 -17.54 -2.85
CA LEU A 113 23.26 -16.59 -3.81
C LEU A 113 24.16 -15.34 -3.88
N ASN A 114 24.27 -14.73 -5.05
CA ASN A 114 25.05 -13.51 -5.22
C ASN A 114 24.29 -12.28 -4.72
N ASN A 115 24.88 -11.55 -3.77
CA ASN A 115 24.32 -10.32 -3.20
C ASN A 115 24.04 -9.21 -4.24
N THR A 116 24.69 -9.22 -5.41
CA THR A 116 24.47 -8.22 -6.47
C THR A 116 23.44 -8.64 -7.51
N GLY A 117 22.72 -9.75 -7.31
CA GLY A 117 21.75 -10.29 -8.25
C GLY A 117 22.27 -11.53 -8.96
N GLU A 118 21.35 -12.45 -9.24
CA GLU A 118 21.64 -13.74 -9.82
C GLU A 118 20.45 -14.28 -10.63
N ASN A 119 20.73 -14.75 -11.85
CA ASN A 119 19.70 -15.33 -12.69
C ASN A 119 19.50 -16.80 -12.31
N LEU A 120 18.27 -17.17 -11.97
CA LEU A 120 17.88 -18.52 -11.61
C LEU A 120 16.94 -19.10 -12.66
N PHE A 121 17.10 -20.40 -12.94
CA PHE A 121 16.27 -21.15 -13.87
C PHE A 121 15.72 -22.38 -13.17
N LEU A 122 14.39 -22.47 -13.09
CA LEU A 122 13.68 -23.68 -12.67
C LEU A 122 13.38 -24.52 -13.91
N LYS A 123 13.96 -25.71 -13.99
CA LYS A 123 13.86 -26.63 -15.11
C LYS A 123 13.12 -27.88 -14.71
N ASN A 124 12.25 -28.37 -15.59
CA ASN A 124 11.56 -29.64 -15.39
C ASN A 124 12.48 -30.84 -15.66
N GLN A 125 11.96 -32.06 -15.49
CA GLN A 125 12.71 -33.31 -15.73
C GLN A 125 13.27 -33.45 -17.16
N SER A 126 12.67 -32.78 -18.15
CA SER A 126 13.16 -32.76 -19.53
C SER A 126 14.23 -31.68 -19.79
N GLY A 127 14.62 -30.93 -18.76
CA GLY A 127 15.58 -29.82 -18.86
C GLY A 127 14.99 -28.52 -19.42
N ILE A 128 13.67 -28.43 -19.59
CA ILE A 128 13.00 -27.22 -20.09
C ILE A 128 12.80 -26.26 -18.92
N THR A 129 13.24 -25.00 -19.08
CA THR A 129 12.95 -23.92 -18.13
C THR A 129 11.45 -23.64 -18.09
N VAL A 130 10.85 -23.82 -16.92
CA VAL A 130 9.42 -23.57 -16.68
C VAL A 130 9.15 -22.29 -15.92
N ASP A 131 10.15 -21.77 -15.20
CA ASP A 131 10.14 -20.47 -14.55
C ASP A 131 11.57 -19.95 -14.40
N GLN A 132 11.75 -18.64 -14.32
CA GLN A 132 13.06 -18.02 -14.24
C GLN A 132 13.00 -16.65 -13.58
N ILE A 133 14.16 -16.17 -13.16
CA ILE A 133 14.36 -14.83 -12.62
C ILE A 133 15.50 -14.16 -13.36
N ASN A 134 15.29 -12.89 -13.71
CA ASN A 134 16.32 -12.03 -14.25
C ASN A 134 16.72 -10.98 -13.20
N ALA A 135 17.85 -11.21 -12.54
CA ALA A 135 18.49 -10.28 -11.62
C ALA A 135 19.87 -9.83 -12.15
N SER A 136 20.05 -9.80 -13.49
CA SER A 136 21.31 -9.39 -14.14
C SER A 136 21.75 -7.96 -13.84
N THR A 137 20.82 -7.10 -13.40
CA THR A 137 21.08 -5.70 -13.00
C THR A 137 20.93 -5.47 -11.49
N GLY A 138 20.88 -6.54 -10.68
CA GLY A 138 20.49 -6.48 -9.28
C GLY A 138 19.24 -7.27 -8.99
N TRP A 139 19.07 -7.69 -7.73
CA TRP A 139 17.81 -8.26 -7.25
C TRP A 139 16.68 -7.23 -7.41
N PRO A 140 15.53 -7.61 -8.02
CA PRO A 140 14.45 -6.68 -8.30
C PRO A 140 13.73 -6.20 -7.04
N SER A 141 13.86 -6.93 -5.93
CA SER A 141 13.25 -6.58 -4.66
C SER A 141 14.00 -7.25 -3.49
N GLY A 142 13.42 -7.18 -2.30
CA GLY A 142 14.08 -7.55 -1.06
C GLY A 142 14.79 -6.35 -0.43
N TYR A 143 15.13 -6.47 0.84
CA TYR A 143 15.72 -5.36 1.58
C TYR A 143 16.75 -5.86 2.58
N SER A 144 17.96 -5.29 2.55
CA SER A 144 19.04 -5.67 3.45
C SER A 144 19.72 -4.44 4.05
N THR A 145 19.83 -4.42 5.37
CA THR A 145 20.61 -3.47 6.16
C THR A 145 21.41 -4.24 7.21
N SER A 146 22.16 -3.51 8.05
CA SER A 146 22.84 -4.10 9.20
C SER A 146 21.87 -4.74 10.21
N THR A 147 20.59 -4.39 10.20
CA THR A 147 19.60 -4.81 11.20
C THR A 147 18.37 -5.52 10.63
N ALA A 148 18.18 -5.53 9.31
CA ALA A 148 17.05 -6.17 8.66
C ALA A 148 17.49 -6.91 7.41
N ARG A 149 17.02 -8.15 7.22
CA ARG A 149 17.16 -8.93 5.99
C ARG A 149 15.78 -9.47 5.62
N ILE A 150 15.21 -8.95 4.55
CA ILE A 150 13.84 -9.21 4.11
C ILE A 150 13.92 -9.88 2.74
N PRO A 151 13.31 -11.08 2.56
CA PRO A 151 13.26 -11.74 1.27
C PRO A 151 12.48 -10.91 0.25
N MET A 152 12.66 -11.24 -1.03
CA MET A 152 11.74 -10.80 -2.06
C MET A 152 10.66 -11.85 -2.31
N LYS A 153 9.47 -11.38 -2.69
CA LYS A 153 8.28 -12.17 -2.95
C LYS A 153 7.65 -11.82 -4.29
N ARG A 154 7.23 -12.84 -5.05
CA ARG A 154 6.47 -12.68 -6.29
C ARG A 154 5.05 -12.17 -6.00
N ILE A 155 4.65 -11.09 -6.67
CA ILE A 155 3.34 -10.45 -6.50
C ILE A 155 2.23 -11.31 -7.11
N ASP A 156 2.37 -11.64 -8.39
CA ASP A 156 1.47 -12.51 -9.13
C ASP A 156 2.23 -13.77 -9.55
N PRO A 157 1.91 -14.95 -8.95
CA PRO A 157 2.46 -16.22 -9.39
C PRO A 157 2.31 -16.46 -10.90
N ALA A 158 1.18 -16.02 -11.49
CA ALA A 158 0.88 -16.16 -12.92
C ALA A 158 1.72 -15.25 -13.81
N GLY A 159 2.33 -14.21 -13.23
CA GLY A 159 3.22 -13.30 -13.93
C GLY A 159 4.61 -13.90 -14.16
N ASP A 160 5.31 -13.34 -15.15
CA ASP A 160 6.69 -13.69 -15.47
C ASP A 160 7.64 -13.27 -14.33
N GLY A 161 8.43 -14.23 -13.84
CA GLY A 161 9.42 -14.02 -12.78
C GLY A 161 10.60 -13.15 -13.19
N SER A 162 10.81 -12.96 -14.50
CA SER A 162 11.84 -12.08 -15.03
C SER A 162 11.44 -10.61 -15.05
N GLN A 163 10.20 -10.26 -14.73
CA GLN A 163 9.75 -8.87 -14.66
C GLN A 163 10.01 -8.29 -13.26
N PRO A 164 10.83 -7.23 -13.12
CA PRO A 164 11.13 -6.64 -11.81
C PRO A 164 9.88 -6.18 -11.04
N ASP A 165 8.89 -5.64 -11.76
CA ASP A 165 7.63 -5.15 -11.19
C ASP A 165 6.72 -6.26 -10.64
N ASN A 166 7.06 -7.53 -10.87
CA ASN A 166 6.35 -8.67 -10.28
C ASN A 166 6.97 -9.11 -8.94
N TRP A 167 7.86 -8.32 -8.35
CA TRP A 167 8.50 -8.61 -7.07
C TRP A 167 8.29 -7.49 -6.04
N THR A 168 8.06 -7.89 -4.78
CA THR A 168 7.89 -6.99 -3.65
C THR A 168 8.63 -7.51 -2.42
N TYR A 169 8.93 -6.64 -1.46
CA TYR A 169 9.39 -7.00 -0.11
C TYR A 169 8.33 -6.62 0.95
N SER A 170 7.11 -6.27 0.49
CA SER A 170 6.00 -5.80 1.30
C SER A 170 4.89 -6.85 1.43
N PRO A 171 4.34 -7.06 2.64
CA PRO A 171 4.66 -6.30 3.85
C PRO A 171 6.03 -6.67 4.46
N LYS A 172 6.58 -5.70 5.19
CA LYS A 172 7.96 -5.64 5.74
C LYS A 172 8.26 -6.68 6.84
N CYS A 173 7.94 -7.95 6.64
CA CYS A 173 8.18 -9.00 7.64
C CYS A 173 9.03 -10.12 7.02
N GLY A 174 10.31 -10.14 7.39
CA GLY A 174 11.22 -11.28 7.17
C GLY A 174 11.13 -12.24 8.36
N THR A 175 10.24 -13.21 8.27
CA THR A 175 10.50 -14.57 8.75
C THR A 175 9.87 -15.54 7.76
N PRO A 176 10.44 -16.73 7.62
CA PRO A 176 10.24 -17.54 6.43
C PRO A 176 8.91 -18.30 6.45
N THR A 177 8.43 -18.61 5.25
CA THR A 177 7.15 -19.26 5.00
C THR A 177 7.24 -20.77 5.26
N THR A 178 6.51 -21.26 6.27
CA THR A 178 6.18 -22.68 6.39
C THR A 178 5.15 -23.08 5.36
N SER A 179 5.34 -24.27 4.79
CA SER A 179 4.30 -25.26 4.45
C SER A 179 2.87 -24.88 4.89
N GLY A 180 2.06 -24.42 3.95
CA GLY A 180 0.62 -24.32 4.18
C GLY A 180 -0.11 -23.27 3.36
N GLY A 181 0.59 -22.24 2.88
CA GLY A 181 -0.08 -21.06 2.34
C GLY A 181 -0.89 -20.34 3.42
N ILE A 182 -0.73 -19.02 3.51
CA ILE A 182 -1.78 -18.03 3.82
C ILE A 182 -1.09 -16.70 4.17
N THR A 183 -1.69 -15.66 3.58
CA THR A 183 -1.81 -14.25 3.98
C THR A 183 -0.76 -13.69 4.93
N TYR A 184 -0.04 -12.68 4.42
CA TYR A 184 0.67 -11.73 5.25
C TYR A 184 -0.27 -10.99 6.19
N SER A 185 -0.44 -11.52 7.39
CA SER A 185 -0.91 -10.71 8.50
C SER A 185 0.32 -10.17 9.19
N CYS A 186 0.68 -8.93 8.87
CA CYS A 186 1.25 -8.10 9.91
C CYS A 186 0.23 -8.13 11.03
N THR A 187 0.53 -8.80 12.14
CA THR A 187 -0.04 -8.35 13.40
C THR A 187 0.75 -7.09 13.69
N PRO A 188 0.23 -5.87 13.42
CA PRO A 188 0.85 -4.69 14.01
C PRO A 188 1.00 -5.02 15.49
N THR A 189 2.20 -4.82 16.04
CA THR A 189 2.31 -4.77 17.50
C THR A 189 1.50 -3.56 17.90
N VAL A 190 0.21 -3.80 18.18
CA VAL A 190 -0.60 -2.86 18.91
C VAL A 190 0.03 -2.88 20.28
N THR A 191 0.95 -1.95 20.52
CA THR A 191 1.17 -1.52 21.89
C THR A 191 -0.22 -1.12 22.35
N ALA A 192 -0.85 -1.96 23.16
CA ALA A 192 -2.11 -1.64 23.76
C ALA A 192 -1.83 -0.41 24.61
N VAL A 193 -2.08 0.77 24.04
CA VAL A 193 -2.38 1.94 24.82
C VAL A 193 -3.55 1.47 25.66
N SER A 194 -3.38 1.48 26.98
CA SER A 194 -4.31 0.86 27.95
C SER A 194 -5.78 1.32 27.82
N GLN A 195 -6.04 2.28 26.95
CA GLN A 195 -7.35 2.76 26.52
C GLN A 195 -7.44 2.69 24.99
N PRO A 196 -8.56 2.21 24.42
CA PRO A 196 -8.77 2.31 22.98
C PRO A 196 -8.67 3.77 22.55
N PHE A 197 -7.87 4.04 21.51
CA PHE A 197 -7.83 5.36 20.89
C PHE A 197 -9.25 5.66 20.36
N GLN A 198 -9.89 6.69 20.90
CA GLN A 198 -11.18 7.15 20.40
C GLN A 198 -10.91 7.95 19.12
N TYR A 199 -11.40 7.46 17.99
CA TYR A 199 -11.24 8.13 16.70
C TYR A 199 -12.57 8.20 15.95
N GLU A 200 -12.73 9.28 15.18
CA GLU A 200 -13.78 9.43 14.18
C GLU A 200 -13.10 9.68 12.84
N ILE A 201 -13.65 9.09 11.76
CA ILE A 201 -13.12 9.25 10.41
C ILE A 201 -14.16 10.01 9.59
N TYR A 202 -13.71 11.05 8.91
CA TYR A 202 -14.53 11.83 8.00
C TYR A 202 -13.94 11.75 6.60
N PHE A 203 -14.80 11.62 5.60
CA PHE A 203 -14.44 11.72 4.20
C PHE A 203 -15.28 12.80 3.55
N ASN A 204 -14.70 13.54 2.62
CA ASN A 204 -15.52 14.26 1.66
C ASN A 204 -16.15 13.23 0.73
N PRO A 205 -17.42 13.42 0.33
CA PRO A 205 -18.07 12.49 -0.59
C PRO A 205 -17.23 12.37 -1.88
N LEU A 206 -17.18 11.16 -2.46
CA LEU A 206 -16.62 10.90 -3.79
C LEU A 206 -17.48 11.61 -4.83
N ILE A 207 -17.27 12.90 -4.98
CA ILE A 207 -17.77 13.70 -6.08
C ILE A 207 -16.53 14.05 -6.87
N THR A 208 -16.58 13.85 -8.18
CA THR A 208 -15.64 14.43 -9.13
C THR A 208 -15.70 15.95 -8.94
N ALA A 209 -14.98 16.49 -7.94
CA ALA A 209 -15.04 17.89 -7.58
C ALA A 209 -14.37 18.68 -8.70
N THR A 210 -15.20 19.20 -9.60
CA THR A 210 -14.75 20.06 -10.71
C THR A 210 -14.65 21.51 -10.29
N THR A 211 -15.24 21.89 -9.14
CA THR A 211 -15.27 23.26 -8.60
C THR A 211 -15.42 23.25 -7.07
N THR A 212 -14.85 24.24 -6.39
CA THR A 212 -15.09 24.47 -4.94
C THR A 212 -16.53 24.91 -4.68
N THR A 213 -17.09 24.60 -3.50
CA THR A 213 -18.45 25.02 -3.10
C THR A 213 -18.45 25.78 -1.77
N THR A 214 -19.42 26.65 -1.56
CA THR A 214 -19.66 27.32 -0.26
C THR A 214 -20.51 26.47 0.69
N VAL A 215 -21.07 25.35 0.23
CA VAL A 215 -21.85 24.44 1.07
C VAL A 215 -20.90 23.63 1.96
N PRO A 216 -21.05 23.67 3.31
CA PRO A 216 -20.18 22.92 4.19
C PRO A 216 -20.34 21.41 4.03
N THR A 217 -19.23 20.69 3.93
CA THR A 217 -19.23 19.21 3.97
C THR A 217 -19.43 18.69 5.40
N GLN A 218 -19.68 17.38 5.54
CA GLN A 218 -19.72 16.75 6.86
C GLN A 218 -18.37 16.90 7.59
N MET A 219 -17.25 16.74 6.89
CA MET A 219 -15.92 16.92 7.45
C MET A 219 -15.73 18.36 7.96
N GLU A 220 -16.04 19.36 7.14
CA GLU A 220 -15.97 20.77 7.54
C GLU A 220 -16.84 21.06 8.76
N SER A 221 -18.08 20.57 8.76
CA SER A 221 -19.02 20.77 9.88
C SER A 221 -18.47 20.20 11.18
N ARG A 222 -17.79 19.05 11.12
CA ARG A 222 -17.19 18.40 12.30
C ARG A 222 -15.92 19.09 12.77
N LEU A 223 -15.12 19.61 11.85
CA LEU A 223 -13.96 20.46 12.18
C LEU A 223 -14.40 21.74 12.89
N VAL A 224 -15.39 22.45 12.34
CA VAL A 224 -15.99 23.66 12.95
C VAL A 224 -16.57 23.34 14.33
N GLN A 225 -17.31 22.23 14.46
CA GLN A 225 -17.85 21.80 15.75
C GLN A 225 -16.74 21.55 16.78
N THR A 226 -15.63 20.94 16.35
CA THR A 226 -14.47 20.66 17.21
C THR A 226 -13.83 21.96 17.71
N ILE A 227 -13.65 22.95 16.83
CA ILE A 227 -13.16 24.30 17.18
C ILE A 227 -14.11 25.01 18.14
N ASN A 228 -15.42 24.94 17.88
CA ASN A 228 -16.43 25.59 18.72
C ASN A 228 -16.52 24.99 20.12
N ASN A 229 -16.22 23.70 20.27
CA ASN A 229 -16.25 22.99 21.55
C ASN A 229 -14.94 23.11 22.36
N ALA A 230 -13.88 23.72 21.82
CA ALA A 230 -12.62 23.93 22.53
C ALA A 230 -12.83 24.73 23.82
N GLN A 231 -12.16 24.31 24.90
CA GLN A 231 -12.33 24.89 26.25
C GLN A 231 -11.08 25.62 26.75
N THR A 232 -9.89 25.26 26.29
CA THR A 232 -8.62 25.83 26.78
C THR A 232 -7.68 26.26 25.67
N SER A 233 -7.48 25.43 24.63
CA SER A 233 -6.50 25.73 23.59
C SER A 233 -6.76 25.06 22.25
N ILE A 234 -6.25 25.68 21.19
CA ILE A 234 -6.24 25.19 19.81
C ILE A 234 -4.85 25.49 19.24
N ASP A 235 -4.08 24.45 18.96
CA ASP A 235 -2.73 24.54 18.41
C ASP A 235 -2.71 23.94 17.01
N ILE A 236 -2.33 24.73 16.01
CA ILE A 236 -2.44 24.36 14.59
C ILE A 236 -1.05 24.37 13.95
N ALA A 237 -0.74 23.33 13.20
CA ALA A 237 0.37 23.31 12.25
C ALA A 237 -0.17 22.92 10.88
N LEU A 238 -0.15 23.88 9.95
CA LEU A 238 -0.86 23.75 8.68
C LEU A 238 -0.10 24.45 7.55
N TYR A 239 -0.04 23.80 6.38
CA TYR A 239 0.47 24.43 5.16
C TYR A 239 -0.47 25.55 4.68
N GLY A 240 -1.74 25.21 4.42
CA GLY A 240 -2.69 26.14 3.79
C GLY A 240 -4.01 26.32 4.53
N ILE A 241 -4.51 27.55 4.57
CA ILE A 241 -5.83 27.91 5.10
C ILE A 241 -6.47 29.04 4.29
N ASN A 242 -7.67 28.80 3.77
CA ASN A 242 -8.50 29.84 3.16
C ASN A 242 -10.01 29.58 3.29
N ARG A 243 -10.41 28.51 4.01
CA ARG A 243 -11.83 28.23 4.21
C ARG A 243 -12.43 29.18 5.25
N GLN A 244 -13.33 30.06 4.82
CA GLN A 244 -13.88 31.13 5.66
C GLN A 244 -14.53 30.61 6.96
N SER A 245 -15.31 29.54 6.89
CA SER A 245 -15.97 28.96 8.07
C SER A 245 -14.99 28.51 9.16
N ILE A 246 -13.80 28.03 8.77
CA ILE A 246 -12.74 27.64 9.70
C ILE A 246 -12.09 28.88 10.29
N ILE A 247 -11.78 29.89 9.47
CA ILE A 247 -11.19 31.16 9.90
C ILE A 247 -12.11 31.84 10.93
N ASP A 248 -13.41 31.93 10.63
CA ASP A 248 -14.42 32.52 11.52
C ASP A 248 -14.52 31.76 12.84
N ALA A 249 -14.50 30.42 12.81
CA ALA A 249 -14.55 29.60 14.01
C ALA A 249 -13.33 29.79 14.90
N LEU A 250 -12.12 29.92 14.31
CA LEU A 250 -10.88 30.16 15.05
C LEU A 250 -10.86 31.55 15.70
N ILE A 251 -11.28 32.59 14.97
CA ILE A 251 -11.41 33.95 15.50
C ILE A 251 -12.46 33.98 16.61
N ALA A 252 -13.59 33.30 16.43
CA ALA A 252 -14.61 33.19 17.46
C ALA A 252 -14.08 32.47 18.70
N ALA A 253 -13.28 31.40 18.55
CA ALA A 253 -12.65 30.72 19.68
C ALA A 253 -11.66 31.64 20.42
N HIS A 254 -10.81 32.36 19.69
CA HIS A 254 -9.91 33.36 20.27
C HIS A 254 -10.66 34.42 21.06
N ASN A 255 -11.75 34.96 20.49
CA ASN A 255 -12.60 35.95 21.15
C ASN A 255 -13.33 35.42 22.38
N ARG A 256 -13.56 34.10 22.47
CA ARG A 256 -14.06 33.43 23.69
C ARG A 256 -12.99 33.29 24.79
N GLY A 257 -11.74 33.66 24.52
CA GLY A 257 -10.60 33.52 25.45
C GLY A 257 -9.85 32.20 25.32
N ILE A 258 -10.14 31.39 24.29
CA ILE A 258 -9.40 30.16 24.00
C ILE A 258 -8.03 30.52 23.43
N SER A 259 -6.96 29.89 23.91
CA SER A 259 -5.63 30.11 23.36
C SER A 259 -5.51 29.47 21.98
N VAL A 260 -5.52 30.28 20.91
CA VAL A 260 -5.36 29.81 19.53
C VAL A 260 -3.95 30.16 19.06
N ARG A 261 -3.18 29.20 18.54
CA ARG A 261 -1.80 29.40 18.05
C ARG A 261 -1.60 28.66 16.73
N ILE A 262 -0.89 29.29 15.79
CA ILE A 262 -0.72 28.77 14.44
C ILE A 262 0.76 28.77 14.04
N VAL A 263 1.22 27.64 13.51
CA VAL A 263 2.48 27.51 12.77
C VAL A 263 2.14 27.26 11.29
N GLY A 264 2.55 28.20 10.44
CA GLY A 264 2.34 28.18 9.00
C GLY A 264 3.64 27.99 8.21
N ASP A 265 3.49 27.91 6.89
CA ASP A 265 4.59 27.89 5.93
C ASP A 265 4.92 29.33 5.48
N ASN A 266 6.18 29.76 5.45
CA ASN A 266 6.51 31.13 5.05
C ASN A 266 6.26 31.45 3.58
N ASP A 267 6.40 30.49 2.67
CA ASP A 267 6.12 30.71 1.25
C ASP A 267 4.62 30.83 1.02
N ALA A 268 3.84 29.97 1.67
CA ALA A 268 2.39 29.99 1.62
C ALA A 268 1.81 31.26 2.30
N ALA A 269 2.44 31.74 3.37
CA ALA A 269 2.10 32.99 4.05
C ALA A 269 2.43 34.24 3.22
N ALA A 270 3.45 34.18 2.35
CA ALA A 270 3.82 35.28 1.47
C ALA A 270 3.00 35.32 0.17
N ASN A 271 2.43 34.18 -0.23
CA ASN A 271 1.76 34.00 -1.51
C ASN A 271 0.29 33.56 -1.33
N ASP A 272 -0.01 32.28 -1.55
CA ASP A 272 -1.37 31.73 -1.73
C ASP A 272 -2.35 32.03 -0.58
N TYR A 273 -1.85 32.23 0.64
CA TYR A 273 -2.67 32.42 1.84
C TYR A 273 -2.38 33.73 2.60
N ALA A 274 -1.66 34.68 1.97
CA ALA A 274 -1.25 35.93 2.62
C ALA A 274 -2.42 36.70 3.25
N ALA A 275 -3.56 36.83 2.55
CA ALA A 275 -4.74 37.51 3.04
C ALA A 275 -5.35 36.83 4.28
N THR A 276 -5.37 35.50 4.31
CA THR A 276 -5.87 34.75 5.47
C THR A 276 -4.96 34.92 6.68
N TYR A 277 -3.64 34.86 6.47
CA TYR A 277 -2.66 35.03 7.54
C TYR A 277 -2.74 36.44 8.14
N GLN A 278 -2.91 37.46 7.30
CA GLN A 278 -3.18 38.83 7.74
C GLN A 278 -4.48 38.93 8.54
N THR A 279 -5.54 38.27 8.11
CA THR A 279 -6.83 38.27 8.82
C THR A 279 -6.71 37.66 10.23
N LEU A 280 -6.02 36.51 10.35
CA LEU A 280 -5.83 35.82 11.63
C LEU A 280 -4.93 36.62 12.59
N THR A 281 -3.83 37.18 12.07
CA THR A 281 -2.92 38.01 12.88
C THR A 281 -3.58 39.33 13.31
N ALA A 282 -4.37 39.96 12.44
CA ALA A 282 -5.14 41.16 12.78
C ALA A 282 -6.22 40.89 13.84
N ALA A 283 -6.75 39.66 13.89
CA ALA A 283 -7.67 39.23 14.95
C ALA A 283 -6.97 38.93 16.30
N GLY A 284 -5.63 39.08 16.37
CA GLY A 284 -4.86 38.88 17.60
C GLY A 284 -4.37 37.45 17.83
N ILE A 285 -4.54 36.55 16.85
CA ILE A 285 -4.08 35.15 16.96
C ILE A 285 -2.57 35.09 16.70
N PRO A 286 -1.76 34.59 17.67
CA PRO A 286 -0.35 34.32 17.44
C PRO A 286 -0.15 33.35 16.28
N LEU A 287 0.54 33.83 15.24
CA LEU A 287 0.89 33.06 14.06
C LEU A 287 2.38 33.27 13.77
N VAL A 288 3.11 32.16 13.64
CA VAL A 288 4.50 32.15 13.20
C VAL A 288 4.65 31.28 11.96
N THR A 289 5.72 31.48 11.21
CA THR A 289 6.09 30.65 10.07
C THR A 289 7.33 29.83 10.40
N ASP A 290 7.55 28.75 9.65
CA ASP A 290 8.69 27.85 9.77
C ASP A 290 10.04 28.49 9.38
N ASN A 291 10.04 29.60 8.64
CA ASN A 291 11.23 30.38 8.24
C ASN A 291 12.27 29.52 7.51
N SER A 292 11.79 28.62 6.66
CA SER A 292 12.57 27.65 5.90
C SER A 292 12.43 27.90 4.39
N PRO A 293 13.44 27.56 3.58
CA PRO A 293 13.25 27.44 2.14
C PRO A 293 12.48 26.18 1.73
N ASP A 294 12.31 25.22 2.65
CA ASP A 294 11.57 23.96 2.43
C ASP A 294 10.10 24.09 2.84
N ILE A 295 9.24 23.22 2.30
CA ILE A 295 7.79 23.26 2.57
C ILE A 295 7.44 22.64 3.93
N HIS A 296 6.75 23.41 4.78
CA HIS A 296 6.07 22.92 5.98
C HIS A 296 4.77 22.17 5.62
N HIS A 297 4.87 20.87 5.37
CA HIS A 297 3.76 20.07 4.86
C HIS A 297 2.84 19.44 5.93
N ASN A 298 2.74 20.02 7.13
CA ASN A 298 1.84 19.50 8.17
C ASN A 298 0.37 19.88 7.92
N LYS A 299 -0.55 19.04 8.41
CA LYS A 299 -2.01 19.29 8.49
C LYS A 299 -2.56 18.68 9.77
N PHE A 300 -2.33 19.35 10.89
CA PHE A 300 -2.93 18.92 12.14
C PHE A 300 -3.32 20.09 13.04
N MET A 301 -4.26 19.80 13.94
CA MET A 301 -4.72 20.69 14.99
C MET A 301 -4.88 19.88 16.27
N VAL A 302 -4.34 20.39 17.38
CA VAL A 302 -4.52 19.83 18.72
C VAL A 302 -5.46 20.73 19.50
N VAL A 303 -6.55 20.16 20.02
CA VAL A 303 -7.55 20.88 20.82
C VAL A 303 -7.52 20.39 22.27
N ASP A 304 -7.39 21.34 23.18
CA ASP A 304 -7.33 21.15 24.64
C ASP A 304 -6.31 20.10 25.11
N GLY A 305 -5.25 19.86 24.32
CA GLY A 305 -4.24 18.83 24.58
C GLY A 305 -4.73 17.38 24.54
N ARG A 306 -5.96 17.14 24.06
CA ARG A 306 -6.65 15.83 24.14
C ARG A 306 -7.29 15.35 22.85
N ILE A 307 -7.55 16.24 21.89
CA ILE A 307 -8.09 15.89 20.57
C ILE A 307 -7.03 16.25 19.53
N LEU A 308 -6.67 15.28 18.69
CA LEU A 308 -5.86 15.50 17.49
C LEU A 308 -6.78 15.40 16.26
N TRP A 309 -6.93 16.51 15.53
CA TRP A 309 -7.46 16.50 14.18
C TRP A 309 -6.31 16.43 13.19
N THR A 310 -6.26 15.42 12.34
CA THR A 310 -5.21 15.28 11.32
C THR A 310 -5.73 14.53 10.10
N GLY A 311 -5.05 14.71 8.96
CA GLY A 311 -5.41 14.07 7.70
C GLY A 311 -4.54 14.55 6.55
N SER A 312 -4.93 14.21 5.32
CA SER A 312 -4.21 14.62 4.11
C SER A 312 -4.54 16.05 3.65
N THR A 313 -5.62 16.65 4.13
CA THR A 313 -6.19 17.88 3.57
C THR A 313 -5.80 19.13 4.36
N ASN A 314 -5.54 20.22 3.63
CA ASN A 314 -5.42 21.56 4.20
C ASN A 314 -6.79 22.12 4.61
N PHE A 315 -6.84 23.18 5.42
CA PHE A 315 -8.11 23.85 5.78
C PHE A 315 -8.51 24.88 4.72
N THR A 316 -8.58 24.41 3.48
CA THR A 316 -8.81 25.22 2.29
C THR A 316 -10.12 24.85 1.62
N ASP A 317 -10.65 25.73 0.77
CA ASP A 317 -11.81 25.43 -0.07
C ASP A 317 -11.59 24.15 -0.88
N THR A 318 -10.41 23.99 -1.48
CA THR A 318 -10.02 22.78 -2.24
C THR A 318 -9.80 21.54 -1.38
N GLY A 319 -9.53 21.70 -0.09
CA GLY A 319 -9.29 20.59 0.83
C GLY A 319 -10.56 20.09 1.51
N LEU A 320 -11.56 20.97 1.67
CA LEU A 320 -12.79 20.70 2.40
C LEU A 320 -14.02 20.53 1.51
N THR A 321 -13.90 20.74 0.19
CA THR A 321 -14.99 20.59 -0.79
C THR A 321 -14.63 19.81 -2.03
#